data_AF-A0A1Y3UTI0-F1
#
_entry.id   AF-A0A1Y3UTI0-F1
#
_cell.length_a   1.000
_cell.length_b   1.000
_cell.length_c   1.000
_cell.angle_alpha   90.00
_cell.angle_beta   90.00
_cell.angle_gamma   90.00
#
_symmetry.space_group_name_H-M   'P 1'
#
loop_
_entity.id
_entity.type
_entity.pdbx_description
1 polymer ?
#
loop_
_entity_poly.entity_id
_entity_poly.type
_entity_poly.pdbx_seq_one_letter_code
_entity_poly.pdbx_strand_id
1 'polypeptide(L)'
;MEILTGQKVWLVKSELGKTWGVIGVFDNVLAAEKFAEEKYRAWTDDEEFTWGRGKTAQEIHIETSTQPLDGKLIISEYSVRSK
;
A
#
# COMPACT_ATOMS: atom_id res chain seq x y z
N MET A 1 16.99 -21.78 -4.26
CA MET A 1 15.97 -20.74 -4.03
C MET A 1 16.26 -20.16 -2.65
N GLU A 2 17.34 -19.38 -2.55
CA GLU A 2 18.03 -19.12 -1.26
C GLU A 2 18.29 -17.62 -0.98
N ILE A 3 17.76 -16.69 -1.79
CA ILE A 3 18.21 -15.29 -1.78
C ILE A 3 17.15 -14.31 -1.25
N LEU A 4 16.25 -14.73 -0.35
CA LEU A 4 15.33 -13.81 0.33
C LEU A 4 15.36 -13.94 1.85
N THR A 5 16.12 -14.88 2.39
CA THR A 5 16.14 -15.18 3.83
C THR A 5 16.90 -14.09 4.58
N GLY A 6 16.22 -13.38 5.48
CA GLY A 6 16.76 -12.22 6.21
C GLY A 6 16.56 -10.87 5.52
N GLN A 7 15.95 -10.85 4.32
CA GLN A 7 15.64 -9.61 3.62
C GLN A 7 14.37 -8.98 4.20
N LYS A 8 14.44 -7.67 4.45
CA LYS A 8 13.27 -6.86 4.77
C LYS A 8 12.58 -6.49 3.46
N VAL A 9 11.26 -6.67 3.43
CA VAL A 9 10.40 -6.24 2.33
C VAL A 9 9.33 -5.30 2.87
N TRP A 10 8.81 -4.45 2.01
CA TRP A 10 7.75 -3.51 2.29
C TRP A 10 6.50 -3.95 1.55
N LEU A 11 5.44 -4.24 2.29
CA LEU A 11 4.16 -4.66 1.77
C LEU A 11 3.23 -3.45 1.72
N VAL A 12 2.66 -3.18 0.55
CA VAL A 12 1.53 -2.25 0.41
C VAL A 12 0.25 -3.07 0.48
N LYS A 13 -0.61 -2.73 1.44
CA LYS A 13 -1.87 -3.41 1.73
C LYS A 13 -3.02 -2.44 1.55
N SER A 14 -4.13 -2.94 1.03
CA SER A 14 -5.39 -2.22 0.96
C SER A 14 -6.42 -2.90 1.85
N GLU A 15 -7.13 -2.09 2.63
CA GLU A 15 -8.34 -2.46 3.33
C GLU A 15 -9.46 -1.62 2.74
N LEU A 16 -10.39 -2.22 1.99
CA LEU A 16 -11.50 -1.54 1.34
C LEU A 16 -12.81 -2.22 1.75
N GLY A 17 -13.64 -1.53 2.54
CA GLY A 17 -14.82 -2.13 3.16
C GLY A 17 -14.47 -3.37 4.01
N LYS A 18 -14.97 -4.55 3.61
CA LYS A 18 -14.70 -5.83 4.30
C LYS A 18 -13.53 -6.62 3.70
N THR A 19 -12.89 -6.12 2.65
CA THR A 19 -11.85 -6.83 1.91
C THR A 19 -10.49 -6.28 2.29
N TRP A 20 -9.57 -7.18 2.67
CA TRP A 20 -8.16 -6.85 2.85
C TRP A 20 -7.28 -7.60 1.85
N GLY A 21 -6.14 -7.02 1.48
CA GLY A 21 -5.20 -7.69 0.59
C GLY A 21 -3.84 -7.00 0.52
N VAL A 22 -2.81 -7.78 0.19
CA VAL A 22 -1.51 -7.25 -0.25
C VAL A 22 -1.62 -6.93 -1.73
N ILE A 23 -1.32 -5.69 -2.10
CA ILE A 23 -1.41 -5.21 -3.49
C ILE A 23 -0.04 -4.84 -4.07
N GLY A 24 1.02 -4.86 -3.26
CA GLY A 24 2.39 -4.66 -3.71
C GLY A 24 3.41 -5.18 -2.70
N VAL A 25 4.55 -5.66 -3.20
CA VAL A 25 5.69 -6.13 -2.41
C VAL A 25 6.95 -5.53 -2.99
N PHE A 26 7.73 -4.84 -2.15
CA PHE A 26 8.90 -4.07 -2.57
C PHE A 26 10.10 -4.39 -1.68
N ASP A 27 11.28 -4.27 -2.25
CA ASP A 27 12.57 -4.47 -1.56
C ASP A 27 13.15 -3.17 -0.97
N ASN A 28 12.42 -2.06 -1.09
CA ASN A 28 12.75 -0.78 -0.49
C ASN A 28 11.49 0.05 -0.18
N VAL A 29 11.59 0.92 0.83
CA VAL A 29 10.46 1.73 1.30
C VAL A 29 10.02 2.78 0.27
N LEU A 30 10.96 3.40 -0.45
CA LEU A 30 10.66 4.48 -1.39
C LEU A 30 9.79 3.99 -2.57
N ALA A 31 10.04 2.78 -3.06
CA ALA A 31 9.22 2.14 -4.08
C ALA A 31 7.82 1.82 -3.56
N ALA A 32 7.71 1.36 -2.30
CA ALA A 32 6.41 1.14 -1.67
C ALA A 32 5.62 2.44 -1.48
N GLU A 33 6.27 3.52 -1.05
CA GLU A 33 5.68 4.86 -0.91
C GLU A 33 5.20 5.40 -2.25
N LYS A 34 6.04 5.33 -3.29
CA LYS A 34 5.69 5.77 -4.64
C LYS A 34 4.51 4.98 -5.21
N PHE A 35 4.51 3.66 -5.03
CA PHE A 35 3.38 2.83 -5.45
C PHE A 35 2.11 3.16 -4.68
N ALA A 36 2.20 3.40 -3.37
CA ALA A 36 1.06 3.78 -2.55
C ALA A 36 0.50 5.14 -2.98
N GLU A 37 1.35 6.11 -3.31
CA GLU A 37 0.96 7.40 -3.90
C GLU A 37 0.19 7.20 -5.21
N GLU A 38 0.79 6.50 -6.19
CA GLU A 38 0.17 6.26 -7.49
C GLU A 38 -1.17 5.54 -7.38
N LYS A 39 -1.26 4.56 -6.46
CA LYS A 39 -2.51 3.84 -6.20
C LYS A 39 -3.57 4.70 -5.54
N TYR A 40 -3.19 5.57 -4.60
CA TYR A 40 -4.11 6.50 -3.98
C TYR A 40 -4.71 7.43 -5.05
N ARG A 41 -3.86 8.12 -5.83
CA ARG A 41 -4.33 9.03 -6.90
C ARG A 41 -5.27 8.34 -7.87
N ALA A 42 -4.93 7.11 -8.28
CA ALA A 42 -5.75 6.33 -9.22
C ALA A 42 -7.09 5.84 -8.64
N TRP A 43 -7.26 5.85 -7.31
CA TRP A 43 -8.49 5.43 -6.65
C TRP A 43 -9.35 6.59 -6.19
N THR A 44 -8.76 7.73 -5.85
CA THR A 44 -9.50 8.89 -5.32
C THR A 44 -9.61 10.03 -6.32
N ASP A 45 -9.02 9.90 -7.51
CA ASP A 45 -8.87 10.95 -8.52
C ASP A 45 -8.20 12.24 -7.99
N ASP A 46 -7.46 12.14 -6.88
CA ASP A 46 -6.72 13.24 -6.28
C ASP A 46 -5.32 13.32 -6.90
N GLU A 47 -5.20 14.03 -8.02
CA GLU A 47 -3.94 14.13 -8.77
C GLU A 47 -2.81 14.84 -7.99
N GLU A 48 -3.14 15.68 -7.00
CA GLU A 48 -2.16 16.46 -6.24
C GLU A 48 -1.67 15.74 -4.98
N PHE A 49 -2.33 14.66 -4.57
CA PHE A 49 -1.96 13.91 -3.38
C PHE A 49 -0.48 13.49 -3.40
N THR A 50 0.24 13.67 -2.31
CA THR A 50 1.61 13.16 -2.15
C THR A 50 1.72 12.24 -0.94
N TRP A 51 2.36 11.09 -1.13
CA TRP A 51 2.61 10.15 -0.05
C TRP A 51 3.76 10.68 0.80
N GLY A 52 3.45 11.20 1.98
CA GLY A 52 4.46 11.73 2.90
C GLY A 52 5.53 10.68 3.24
N ARG A 53 6.80 11.10 3.24
CA ARG A 53 7.93 10.23 3.58
C ARG A 53 7.77 9.63 4.98
N GLY A 54 7.92 8.31 5.10
CA GLY A 54 7.76 7.57 6.36
C GLY A 54 6.30 7.35 6.78
N LYS A 55 5.32 7.79 5.99
CA LYS A 55 3.90 7.56 6.27
C LYS A 55 3.56 6.08 6.04
N THR A 56 3.00 5.45 7.06
CA THR A 56 2.68 4.01 7.03
C THR A 56 1.22 3.72 6.72
N ALA A 57 0.34 4.72 6.75
CA ALA A 57 -1.06 4.55 6.39
C ALA A 57 -1.70 5.86 5.89
N GLN A 58 -2.71 5.72 5.03
CA GLN A 58 -3.56 6.79 4.51
C GLN A 58 -4.99 6.28 4.41
N GLU A 59 -5.96 7.06 4.89
CA GLU A 59 -7.38 6.77 4.68
C GLU A 59 -7.75 7.07 3.23
N ILE A 60 -8.58 6.22 2.64
CA ILE A 60 -9.01 6.32 1.25
C ILE A 60 -10.52 6.43 1.23
N HIS A 61 -11.02 7.35 0.41
CA HIS A 61 -12.43 7.48 0.08
C HIS A 61 -12.57 7.38 -1.44
N ILE A 62 -13.21 6.31 -1.91
CA ILE A 62 -13.37 6.03 -3.35
C ILE A 62 -14.83 6.27 -3.71
N GLU A 63 -15.08 7.27 -4.54
CA GLU A 63 -16.41 7.50 -5.11
C GLU A 63 -16.71 6.41 -6.15
N THR A 64 -17.87 5.75 -6.03
CA THR A 64 -18.32 4.76 -7.03
C THR A 64 -19.73 5.09 -7.50
N SER A 65 -20.14 4.49 -8.62
CA SER A 65 -21.48 4.72 -9.19
C SER A 65 -22.63 4.21 -8.32
N THR A 66 -22.36 3.37 -7.31
CA THR A 66 -23.39 2.84 -6.41
C THR A 66 -23.29 3.42 -5.00
N GLN A 67 -22.16 3.23 -4.33
CA GLN A 67 -21.93 3.64 -2.95
C GLN A 67 -20.44 3.91 -2.74
N PRO A 68 -20.07 4.97 -1.99
CA PRO A 68 -18.68 5.23 -1.69
C PRO A 68 -18.05 4.03 -0.97
N LEU A 69 -16.78 3.78 -1.27
CA LEU A 69 -16.00 2.71 -0.68
C LEU A 69 -14.88 3.32 0.16
N ASP A 70 -15.07 3.26 1.48
CA ASP A 70 -14.09 3.70 2.46
C ASP A 70 -13.05 2.62 2.77
N GLY A 71 -11.85 3.07 3.09
CA GLY A 71 -10.76 2.16 3.39
C GLY A 71 -9.46 2.81 3.82
N LYS A 72 -8.40 2.00 3.80
CA LYS A 72 -7.04 2.39 4.18
C LYS A 72 -6.01 1.77 3.25
N LEU A 73 -5.03 2.56 2.87
CA LEU A 73 -3.80 2.10 2.22
C LEU A 73 -2.72 2.05 3.29
N ILE A 74 -2.01 0.94 3.41
CA ILE A 74 -1.09 0.68 4.51
C ILE A 74 0.23 0.16 3.96
N ILE A 75 1.35 0.75 4.39
CA ILE A 75 2.70 0.25 4.14
C ILE A 75 3.20 -0.42 5.42
N SER A 76 3.61 -1.67 5.32
CA SER A 76 4.13 -2.46 6.45
C SER A 76 5.46 -3.13 6.11
N GLU A 77 6.43 -3.02 7.01
CA GLU A 77 7.68 -3.76 6.93
C GLU A 77 7.45 -5.23 7.31
N TYR A 78 8.01 -6.15 6.55
CA TYR A 78 7.95 -7.59 6.80
C TYR A 78 9.34 -8.21 6.65
N SER A 79 9.74 -9.02 7.63
CA SER A 79 11.00 -9.77 7.58
C SER A 79 10.76 -11.14 6.97
N VAL A 80 11.38 -11.44 5.83
CA VAL A 80 11.29 -12.75 5.20
C VAL A 80 12.16 -13.74 5.98
N ARG A 81 11.54 -14.73 6.62
CA ARG A 81 12.26 -15.82 7.30
C ARG A 81 12.48 -16.99 6.35
N SER A 82 13.68 -17.59 6.38
CA SER A 82 13.86 -18.94 5.85
C SER A 82 13.02 -19.90 6.66
N LYS A 83 12.29 -20.78 5.98
CA LYS A 83 11.89 -22.05 6.60
C LYS A 83 13.07 -23.01 6.58
#